data_AF-E1GYD8-F1
#
_entry.id   AF-E1GYD8-F1
#
_cell.length_a   1.000
_cell.length_b   1.000
_cell.length_c   1.000
_cell.angle_alpha   90.00
_cell.angle_beta   90.00
_cell.angle_gamma   90.00
#
_symmetry.space_group_name_H-M   'P 1'
#
loop_
_entity.id
_entity.type
_entity.pdbx_description
1 polymer ?
#
loop_
_entity_poly.entity_id
_entity_poly.type
_entity_poly.pdbx_seq_one_letter_code
_entity_poly.pdbx_strand_id
1 'polypeptide(L)'
;MAVKIRLQQSKFKENNRGGKWHARTVSNGISTINDLSNAIQESTSFTRGDVRGIVVALIDEIGFQLANGKTVVLEGLGRFHLTVESTPSDSPEDFSLRKNIKSVKCKFVPSGRRDPDTNRKVEDFGFGVQVAWADKNNRELK
;
A
#
# COMPACT_ATOMS: atom_id res chain seq x y z
N MET A 1 -2.43 16.72 -10.10
CA MET A 1 -1.13 16.09 -9.76
C MET A 1 -0.97 14.83 -10.61
N ALA A 2 0.26 14.42 -10.94
CA ALA A 2 0.49 13.25 -11.78
C ALA A 2 1.64 12.39 -11.24
N VAL A 3 1.49 11.06 -11.33
CA VAL A 3 2.57 10.11 -11.07
C VAL A 3 3.52 10.13 -12.25
N LYS A 4 4.80 10.39 -11.97
CA LYS A 4 5.85 10.42 -12.98
C LYS A 4 6.32 9.01 -13.30
N ILE A 5 6.52 8.71 -14.58
CA ILE A 5 7.03 7.42 -15.04
C ILE A 5 8.24 7.55 -15.97
N ARG A 6 9.05 6.50 -16.00
CA ARG A 6 10.09 6.25 -17.00
C ARG A 6 9.96 4.84 -17.57
N LEU A 7 10.44 4.64 -18.79
CA LEU A 7 10.50 3.31 -19.41
C LEU A 7 11.75 2.56 -18.96
N GLN A 8 11.58 1.27 -18.66
CA GLN A 8 12.69 0.39 -18.33
C GLN A 8 12.49 -0.97 -18.98
N GLN A 9 13.53 -1.47 -19.66
CA GLN A 9 13.55 -2.83 -20.19
C GLN A 9 13.82 -3.85 -19.07
N SER A 10 13.05 -4.94 -19.08
CA SER A 10 13.24 -6.09 -18.21
C SER A 10 14.50 -6.86 -18.63
N LYS A 11 15.41 -7.05 -17.66
CA LYS A 11 16.66 -7.80 -17.83
C LYS A 11 16.50 -9.30 -17.52
N PHE A 12 15.30 -9.75 -17.17
CA PHE A 12 15.06 -11.16 -16.83
C PHE A 12 15.12 -12.05 -18.08
N LYS A 13 15.50 -13.33 -17.91
CA LYS A 13 15.50 -14.34 -18.98
C LYS A 13 14.22 -15.20 -19.00
N GLU A 14 13.12 -14.70 -18.43
CA GLU A 14 11.83 -15.40 -18.49
C GLU A 14 11.16 -15.21 -19.86
N ASN A 15 10.60 -16.28 -20.44
CA ASN A 15 9.92 -16.25 -21.74
C ASN A 15 8.81 -15.18 -21.82
N ASN A 16 8.12 -14.91 -20.71
CA ASN A 16 6.99 -13.97 -20.71
C ASN A 16 7.36 -12.52 -20.42
N ARG A 17 8.57 -12.24 -19.91
CA ARG A 17 8.95 -10.90 -19.41
C ARG A 17 10.33 -10.43 -19.85
N GLY A 18 11.18 -11.30 -20.38
CA GLY A 18 12.52 -10.93 -20.83
C GLY A 18 12.50 -10.03 -22.05
N GLY A 19 13.29 -8.96 -22.02
CA GLY A 19 13.40 -7.99 -23.13
C GLY A 19 12.20 -7.05 -23.30
N LYS A 20 11.12 -7.21 -22.54
CA LYS A 20 9.93 -6.33 -22.60
C LYS A 20 10.15 -5.03 -21.83
N TRP A 21 9.51 -3.96 -22.29
CA TRP A 21 9.56 -2.63 -21.68
C TRP A 21 8.37 -2.41 -20.75
N HIS A 22 8.62 -1.80 -19.60
CA HIS A 22 7.62 -1.52 -18.59
C HIS A 22 7.78 -0.12 -18.03
N ALA A 23 6.66 0.53 -17.72
CA ALA A 23 6.66 1.77 -16.97
C ALA A 23 7.12 1.51 -15.53
N ARG A 24 8.01 2.37 -15.03
CA ARG A 24 8.38 2.45 -13.61
C ARG A 24 8.08 3.82 -13.08
N THR A 25 7.48 3.88 -11.90
CA THR A 25 7.24 5.13 -11.19
C THR A 25 8.57 5.77 -10.80
N VAL A 26 8.61 7.09 -10.92
CA VAL A 26 9.72 7.93 -10.47
C VAL A 26 9.22 8.69 -9.24
N SER A 27 9.81 8.38 -8.09
CA SER A 27 9.44 9.04 -6.83
C SER A 27 9.86 10.52 -6.86
N ASN A 28 9.02 11.39 -6.29
CA ASN A 28 9.30 12.82 -6.13
C ASN A 28 9.68 13.19 -4.68
N GLY A 29 10.02 12.19 -3.85
CA GLY A 29 10.44 12.41 -2.46
C GLY A 29 9.68 11.53 -1.47
N ILE A 30 9.80 11.89 -0.19
CA ILE A 30 9.20 11.21 0.94
C ILE A 30 8.50 12.27 1.79
N SER A 31 7.26 12.02 2.19
CA SER A 31 6.54 12.83 3.18
C SER A 31 6.50 12.08 4.50
N THR A 32 6.93 12.75 5.57
CA THR A 32 6.98 12.21 6.93
C THR A 32 5.78 12.67 7.75
N ILE A 33 5.57 12.05 8.92
CA ILE A 33 4.56 12.52 9.89
C ILE A 33 4.78 14.00 10.22
N ASN A 34 6.02 14.47 10.31
CA ASN A 34 6.31 15.88 10.58
C ASN A 34 5.80 16.81 9.47
N ASP A 35 6.01 16.43 8.21
CA ASP A 35 5.56 17.21 7.05
C ASP A 35 4.03 17.25 6.99
N LEU A 36 3.40 16.09 7.24
CA LEU A 36 1.94 15.98 7.31
C LEU A 36 1.37 16.80 8.47
N SER A 37 1.97 16.74 9.66
CA SER A 37 1.51 17.49 10.82
C SER A 37 1.64 19.00 10.62
N ASN A 38 2.68 19.47 9.93
CA ASN A 38 2.82 20.89 9.58
C ASN A 38 1.68 21.33 8.64
N ALA A 39 1.43 20.58 7.56
CA ALA A 39 0.37 20.89 6.60
C ALA A 39 -1.05 20.83 7.22
N ILE A 40 -1.28 19.88 8.13
CA ILE A 40 -2.56 19.78 8.85
C ILE A 40 -2.72 20.93 9.84
N GLN A 41 -1.67 21.32 10.56
CA GLN A 41 -1.73 22.47 11.47
C GLN A 41 -2.07 23.76 10.71
N GLU A 42 -1.53 23.97 9.51
CA GLU A 42 -1.82 25.16 8.70
C GLU A 42 -3.28 25.23 8.22
N SER A 43 -3.98 24.09 8.17
CA SER A 43 -5.33 23.97 7.63
C SER A 43 -6.41 23.68 8.67
N THR A 44 -6.04 23.51 9.95
CA THR A 44 -6.95 23.13 11.03
C THR A 44 -6.60 23.88 12.32
N SER A 45 -7.40 23.69 13.37
CA SER A 45 -7.12 24.24 14.71
C SER A 45 -6.16 23.38 15.54
N PHE A 46 -5.74 22.21 15.04
CA PHE A 46 -4.85 21.31 15.78
C PHE A 46 -3.41 21.79 15.69
N THR A 47 -2.70 21.79 16.82
CA THR A 47 -1.26 22.01 16.80
C THR A 47 -0.56 20.80 16.18
N ARG A 48 0.67 20.99 15.71
CA ARG A 48 1.54 19.92 15.24
C ARG A 48 1.71 18.83 16.31
N GLY A 49 1.75 19.23 17.58
CA GLY A 49 1.81 18.31 18.73
C GLY A 49 0.57 17.42 18.81
N ASP A 50 -0.62 18.02 18.70
CA ASP A 50 -1.90 17.29 18.73
C ASP A 50 -2.00 16.29 17.59
N VAL A 51 -1.71 16.72 16.35
CA VAL A 51 -1.79 15.85 15.16
C VAL A 51 -0.86 14.65 15.33
N ARG A 52 0.38 14.88 15.77
CA ARG A 52 1.34 13.79 15.99
C ARG A 52 0.87 12.85 17.10
N GLY A 53 0.35 13.38 18.20
CA GLY A 53 -0.19 12.60 19.31
C GLY A 53 -1.34 11.69 18.87
N ILE A 54 -2.29 12.24 18.12
CA ILE A 54 -3.44 11.49 17.59
C ILE A 54 -2.99 10.38 16.64
N VAL A 55 -2.05 10.66 15.71
CA VAL A 55 -1.56 9.64 14.77
C VAL A 55 -0.87 8.49 15.51
N VAL A 56 -0.05 8.79 16.52
CA VAL A 56 0.62 7.74 17.32
C VAL A 56 -0.41 6.93 18.10
N ALA A 57 -1.33 7.58 18.80
CA ALA A 57 -2.39 6.89 19.56
C ALA A 57 -3.25 6.00 18.66
N LEU A 58 -3.55 6.46 17.44
CA LEU A 58 -4.28 5.66 16.45
C LEU A 58 -3.50 4.41 16.02
N ILE A 59 -2.18 4.53 15.80
CA ILE A 59 -1.33 3.39 15.45
C ILE A 59 -1.32 2.34 16.58
N ASP A 60 -1.21 2.80 17.83
CA ASP A 60 -1.21 1.92 19.01
C ASP A 60 -2.56 1.17 19.13
N GLU A 61 -3.66 1.89 18.96
CA GLU A 61 -5.01 1.29 19.02
C GLU A 61 -5.25 0.30 17.87
N ILE A 62 -4.79 0.59 16.66
CA ILE A 62 -4.82 -0.37 15.54
C ILE A 62 -4.06 -1.63 15.92
N GLY A 63 -2.85 -1.50 16.48
CA GLY A 63 -2.03 -2.62 16.93
C GLY A 63 -2.76 -3.48 17.97
N PHE A 64 -3.37 -2.84 18.97
CA PHE A 64 -4.15 -3.50 20.01
C PHE A 64 -5.34 -4.27 19.44
N GLN A 65 -6.14 -3.66 18.57
CA GLN A 65 -7.32 -4.32 17.99
C GLN A 65 -6.93 -5.47 17.05
N LEU A 66 -5.84 -5.34 16.29
CA LEU A 66 -5.29 -6.42 15.47
C LEU A 66 -4.81 -7.61 16.33
N ALA A 67 -4.11 -7.34 17.44
CA ALA A 67 -3.67 -8.38 18.37
C ALA A 67 -4.86 -9.14 19.00
N ASN A 68 -5.99 -8.45 19.19
CA ASN A 68 -7.27 -9.05 19.61
C ASN A 68 -8.01 -9.80 18.48
N GLY A 69 -7.37 -10.02 17.33
CA GLY A 69 -7.92 -10.78 16.21
C GLY A 69 -8.94 -10.02 15.36
N LYS A 70 -9.12 -8.71 15.58
CA LYS A 70 -10.07 -7.91 14.79
C LYS A 70 -9.46 -7.48 13.47
N THR A 71 -10.33 -7.19 12.50
CA THR A 71 -9.99 -6.39 11.32
C THR A 71 -10.30 -4.93 11.64
N VAL A 72 -9.33 -4.05 11.44
CA VAL A 72 -9.51 -2.61 11.67
C VAL A 72 -9.81 -1.94 10.33
N VAL A 73 -10.98 -1.33 10.21
CA VAL A 73 -11.42 -0.62 9.01
C VAL A 73 -11.40 0.88 9.29
N LEU A 74 -10.70 1.63 8.45
CA LEU A 74 -10.67 3.08 8.46
C LEU A 74 -11.27 3.55 7.13
N GLU A 75 -12.46 4.13 7.19
CA GLU A 75 -13.22 4.54 6.01
C GLU A 75 -12.40 5.52 5.14
N GLY A 76 -12.38 5.31 3.83
CA GLY A 76 -11.60 6.10 2.87
C GLY A 76 -10.08 5.85 2.88
N LEU A 77 -9.55 5.09 3.86
CA LEU A 77 -8.16 4.63 3.88
C LEU A 77 -8.06 3.17 3.46
N GLY A 78 -8.80 2.28 4.13
CA GLY A 78 -8.77 0.85 3.87
C GLY A 78 -8.91 0.03 5.15
N ARG A 79 -8.45 -1.23 5.08
CA ARG A 79 -8.51 -2.15 6.21
C ARG A 79 -7.19 -2.83 6.50
N PHE A 80 -6.92 -3.03 7.78
CA PHE A 80 -5.81 -3.82 8.30
C PHE A 80 -6.34 -5.12 8.88
N HIS A 81 -5.71 -6.24 8.57
CA HIS A 81 -6.00 -7.52 9.21
C HIS A 81 -4.73 -8.38 9.32
N LEU A 82 -4.71 -9.29 10.29
CA LEU A 82 -3.64 -10.26 10.43
C LEU A 82 -3.91 -11.50 9.57
N THR A 83 -2.84 -12.10 9.07
CA THR A 83 -2.82 -13.36 8.34
C THR A 83 -1.71 -14.23 8.89
N VAL A 84 -1.85 -15.55 8.78
CA VAL A 84 -0.81 -16.48 9.22
C VAL A 84 -0.15 -17.09 8.00
N GLU A 85 1.17 -17.07 7.97
CA GLU A 85 1.97 -17.81 7.00
C GLU A 85 2.38 -19.14 7.61
N SER A 86 2.07 -20.24 6.93
CA SER A 86 2.41 -21.59 7.37
C SER A 86 3.17 -22.40 6.33
N THR A 87 3.90 -23.43 6.77
CA THR A 87 4.27 -24.57 5.91
C THR A 87 3.13 -25.59 5.87
N PRO A 88 2.89 -26.20 4.71
CA PRO A 88 1.97 -27.33 4.61
C PRO A 88 2.50 -28.53 5.41
N SER A 89 1.58 -29.43 5.78
CA SER A 89 1.86 -30.73 6.39
C SER A 89 1.12 -31.80 5.60
N ASP A 90 1.68 -33.02 5.54
CA ASP A 90 1.13 -34.11 4.74
C ASP A 90 -0.15 -34.71 5.35
N SER A 91 -0.35 -34.57 6.66
CA SER A 91 -1.60 -34.94 7.34
C SER A 91 -1.98 -33.94 8.45
N PRO A 92 -3.26 -33.90 8.87
CA PRO A 92 -3.69 -33.06 10.00
C PRO A 92 -3.01 -33.39 11.33
N GLU A 93 -2.67 -34.66 11.58
CA GLU A 93 -2.06 -35.13 12.83
C GLU A 93 -0.61 -34.65 12.97
N ASP A 94 0.09 -34.46 11.85
CA ASP A 94 1.47 -33.97 11.81
C ASP A 94 1.58 -32.45 11.95
N PHE A 95 0.46 -31.74 11.81
CA PHE A 95 0.40 -30.30 11.93
C PHE A 95 0.58 -29.84 13.37
N SER A 96 1.49 -28.90 13.60
CA SER A 96 1.61 -28.24 14.90
C SER A 96 1.98 -26.78 14.75
N LEU A 97 1.55 -25.94 15.70
CA LEU A 97 1.81 -24.50 15.65
C LEU A 97 3.31 -24.20 15.56
N ARG A 98 4.13 -24.91 16.35
CA ARG A 98 5.57 -24.70 16.42
C ARG A 98 6.31 -25.07 15.13
N LYS A 99 5.87 -26.13 14.44
CA LYS A 99 6.53 -26.60 13.21
C LYS A 99 6.03 -25.85 11.98
N ASN A 100 4.73 -25.57 11.95
CA ASN A 100 4.06 -25.15 10.73
C ASN A 100 3.81 -23.66 10.65
N ILE A 101 3.68 -22.93 11.77
CA ILE A 101 3.49 -21.47 11.70
C ILE A 101 4.84 -20.76 11.56
N LYS A 102 5.02 -20.03 10.45
CA LYS A 102 6.24 -19.26 10.19
C LYS A 102 6.16 -17.86 10.75
N SER A 103 5.04 -17.17 10.49
CA SER A 103 4.88 -15.77 10.87
C SER A 103 3.42 -15.33 10.88
N VAL A 104 3.13 -14.29 11.66
CA VAL A 104 1.89 -13.52 11.55
C VAL A 104 2.21 -12.25 10.75
N LYS A 105 1.44 -11.99 9.69
CA LYS A 105 1.63 -10.84 8.79
C LYS A 105 0.43 -9.91 8.86
N CYS A 106 0.69 -8.62 9.11
CA CYS A 106 -0.30 -7.58 8.89
C CYS A 106 -0.44 -7.31 7.38
N LYS A 107 -1.68 -7.29 6.91
CA LYS A 107 -2.06 -6.96 5.54
C LYS A 107 -2.89 -5.68 5.55
N PHE A 108 -2.48 -4.73 4.72
CA PHE A 108 -3.29 -3.56 4.39
C PHE A 108 -3.95 -3.77 3.03
N VAL A 109 -5.25 -3.54 2.97
CA VAL A 109 -6.02 -3.51 1.73
C VAL A 109 -6.60 -2.10 1.59
N PRO A 110 -6.16 -1.32 0.58
CA PRO A 110 -6.68 0.03 0.36
C PRO A 110 -8.19 0.00 0.14
N SER A 111 -8.88 1.04 0.59
CA SER A 111 -10.28 1.23 0.23
C SER A 111 -10.42 1.41 -1.29
N GLY A 112 -11.58 1.04 -1.81
CA GLY A 112 -11.85 1.15 -3.23
C GLY A 112 -13.26 0.71 -3.55
N ARG A 113 -13.70 1.13 -4.73
CA ARG A 113 -15.04 0.86 -5.25
C ARG A 113 -14.93 -0.08 -6.42
N ARG A 114 -15.96 -0.87 -6.67
CA ARG A 114 -16.04 -1.62 -7.92
C ARG A 114 -16.60 -0.71 -8.99
N ASP A 115 -15.87 -0.61 -10.08
CA ASP A 115 -16.37 -0.01 -11.30
C ASP A 115 -17.52 -0.90 -11.84
N PRO A 116 -18.73 -0.35 -12.02
CA PRO A 116 -19.90 -1.15 -12.40
C PRO A 116 -19.80 -1.73 -13.82
N ASP A 117 -19.06 -1.07 -14.71
CA ASP A 117 -18.96 -1.48 -16.12
C ASP A 117 -17.89 -2.55 -16.32
N THR A 118 -16.77 -2.44 -15.59
CA THR A 118 -15.62 -3.34 -15.74
C THR A 118 -15.50 -4.38 -14.63
N ASN A 119 -16.27 -4.25 -13.54
CA ASN A 119 -16.19 -5.04 -12.30
C ASN A 119 -14.78 -5.04 -11.67
N ARG A 120 -13.93 -4.10 -12.05
CA ARG A 120 -12.58 -3.93 -11.50
C ARG A 120 -12.66 -3.09 -10.24
N LYS A 121 -11.83 -3.42 -9.25
CA LYS A 121 -11.62 -2.57 -8.08
C LYS A 121 -10.84 -1.33 -8.52
N VAL A 122 -11.41 -0.16 -8.32
CA VAL A 122 -10.75 1.14 -8.43
C VAL A 122 -10.46 1.60 -7.02
N GLU A 123 -9.17 1.77 -6.70
CA GLU A 123 -8.73 2.16 -5.36
C GLU A 123 -8.91 3.66 -5.15
N ASP A 124 -9.38 4.06 -3.98
CA ASP A 124 -9.76 5.46 -3.72
C ASP A 124 -8.55 6.40 -3.85
N PHE A 125 -7.36 5.98 -3.38
CA PHE A 125 -6.13 6.77 -3.54
C PHE A 125 -5.63 6.89 -4.98
N GLY A 126 -6.02 5.96 -5.86
CA GLY A 126 -5.65 5.99 -7.27
C GLY A 126 -6.67 6.73 -8.15
N PHE A 127 -7.87 6.99 -7.63
CA PHE A 127 -8.95 7.57 -8.41
C PHE A 127 -8.59 8.98 -8.91
N GLY A 128 -8.70 9.20 -10.23
CA GLY A 128 -8.39 10.48 -10.87
C GLY A 128 -6.90 10.83 -10.97
N VAL A 129 -6.00 9.97 -10.51
CA VAL A 129 -4.54 10.22 -10.61
C VAL A 129 -4.07 10.05 -12.04
N GLN A 130 -3.51 11.11 -12.62
CA GLN A 130 -2.95 11.07 -13.97
C GLN A 130 -1.51 10.51 -13.99
N VAL A 131 -1.10 9.98 -15.14
CA VAL A 131 0.27 9.53 -15.38
C VAL A 131 0.95 10.46 -16.37
N ALA A 132 2.21 10.83 -16.10
CA ALA A 132 3.00 11.67 -16.98
C ALA A 132 4.45 11.16 -17.07
N TRP A 133 5.10 11.39 -18.20
CA TRP A 133 6.53 11.12 -18.33
C TRP A 133 7.36 12.01 -17.39
N ALA A 134 8.39 11.42 -16.79
CA ALA A 134 9.39 12.12 -15.98
C ALA A 134 10.25 13.05 -16.87
N ASP A 135 10.76 12.52 -17.98
CA ASP A 135 11.51 13.29 -18.98
C ASP A 135 10.64 13.69 -20.17
N LYS A 136 10.75 14.95 -20.61
CA LYS A 136 10.03 15.45 -21.79
C LYS A 136 10.51 14.79 -23.10
N ASN A 137 11.75 14.33 -23.17
CA ASN A 137 12.37 13.76 -24.38
C ASN A 137 11.96 12.29 -24.66
N ASN A 138 11.36 11.59 -23.69
CA ASN A 138 10.84 10.23 -23.89
C ASN A 138 9.50 10.18 -24.63
N ARG A 139 8.97 11.33 -25.08
CA ARG A 139 7.75 11.43 -25.89
C ARG A 139 7.93 10.93 -27.34
N GLU A 140 9.15 10.67 -27.79
CA GLU A 140 9.46 10.32 -29.18
C GLU A 140 9.42 8.82 -29.50
N LEU A 141 9.20 7.95 -28.52
CA LEU A 141 8.89 6.54 -28.77
C LEU A 141 7.40 6.45 -29.13
N LYS A 142 7.11 6.72 -30.41
CA LYS A 142 5.82 6.49 -31.06
C LYS A 142 5.41 5.02 -31.03
#